data_AF-A0A7V9B6S6-F1
#
_entry.id   AF-A0A7V9B6S6-F1
#
_cell.length_a   1.000
_cell.length_b   1.000
_cell.length_c   1.000
_cell.angle_alpha   90.00
_cell.angle_beta   90.00
_cell.angle_gamma   90.00
#
_symmetry.space_group_name_H-M   'P 1'
#
loop_
_entity.id
_entity.type
_entity.pdbx_description
1 polymer ?
#
loop_
_entity_poly.entity_id
_entity_poly.type
_entity_poly.pdbx_seq_one_letter_code
_entity_poly.pdbx_strand_id
1 'polypeptide(L)'
;MFHQPSRSVVLIFYGLPFSGKTTFARALSEETGWIRIDLNKINTSRGVGIDGGAITLEEWARSYDESWRQMAAALSTGASIISERSSASNRSVVPRARPGLTRIDLAGASGKVKS
;
A
#
# COMPACT_ATOMS: atom_id res chain seq x y z
N MET A 1 17.29 28.17 12.65
CA MET A 1 15.95 27.68 12.29
C MET A 1 16.03 26.16 12.21
N PHE A 2 15.60 25.44 13.24
CA PHE A 2 15.63 23.98 13.26
C PHE A 2 14.46 23.46 12.42
N HIS A 3 14.74 22.98 11.20
CA HIS A 3 13.78 22.20 10.43
C HIS A 3 13.67 20.83 11.11
N GLN A 4 12.62 20.59 11.89
CA GLN A 4 12.28 19.23 12.31
C GLN A 4 12.04 18.44 11.01
N PRO A 5 12.77 17.35 10.72
CA PRO A 5 12.42 16.51 9.59
C PRO A 5 11.00 16.00 9.85
N SER A 6 10.05 16.42 9.03
CA SER A 6 8.70 15.87 9.04
C SER A 6 8.81 14.35 8.95
N ARG A 7 8.47 13.63 10.03
CA ARG A 7 8.52 12.16 10.03
C ARG A 7 7.64 11.65 8.89
N SER A 8 8.24 11.02 7.89
CA SER A 8 7.51 10.34 6.83
C SER A 8 6.70 9.19 7.42
N VAL A 9 5.44 9.07 7.02
CA VAL A 9 4.51 8.04 7.50
C VAL A 9 4.22 7.06 6.37
N VAL A 10 4.05 5.78 6.71
CA VAL A 10 3.51 4.78 5.78
C VAL A 10 2.20 4.24 6.34
N LEU A 11 1.11 4.51 5.63
CA LEU A 11 -0.20 3.91 5.90
C LEU A 11 -0.45 2.76 4.95
N ILE A 12 -0.84 1.61 5.51
CA ILE A 12 -1.20 0.42 4.73
C ILE A 12 -2.63 0.02 5.06
N PHE A 13 -3.52 0.12 4.07
CA PHE A 13 -4.90 -0.32 4.21
C PHE A 13 -5.02 -1.81 3.97
N TYR A 14 -5.65 -2.51 4.91
CA TYR A 14 -6.00 -3.92 4.81
C TYR A 14 -7.51 -4.11 4.90
N GLY A 15 -8.02 -5.04 4.12
CA GLY A 15 -9.45 -5.36 4.14
C GLY A 15 -9.87 -6.22 2.94
N LEU A 16 -11.10 -6.72 3.00
CA LEU A 16 -11.70 -7.53 1.95
C LEU A 16 -11.78 -6.78 0.61
N PRO A 17 -11.73 -7.48 -0.54
CA PRO A 17 -12.05 -6.86 -1.82
C PRO A 17 -13.36 -6.04 -1.75
N PHE A 18 -13.41 -4.93 -2.48
CA PHE A 18 -14.58 -4.04 -2.55
C PHE A 18 -15.00 -3.34 -1.23
N SER A 19 -14.21 -3.41 -0.16
CA SER A 19 -14.48 -2.71 1.12
C SER A 19 -14.23 -1.19 1.10
N GLY A 20 -14.08 -0.57 -0.08
CA GLY A 20 -13.86 0.88 -0.21
C GLY A 20 -12.42 1.38 0.03
N LYS A 21 -11.43 0.50 0.22
CA LYS A 21 -10.01 0.89 0.47
C LYS A 21 -9.46 1.86 -0.57
N THR A 22 -9.67 1.57 -1.85
CA THR A 22 -9.14 2.39 -2.95
C THR A 22 -9.80 3.77 -3.00
N THR A 23 -11.10 3.82 -2.70
CA THR A 23 -11.84 5.08 -2.59
C THR A 23 -11.26 5.93 -1.46
N PHE A 24 -11.07 5.34 -0.27
CA PHE A 24 -10.53 6.06 0.88
C PHE A 24 -9.07 6.46 0.69
N ALA A 25 -8.23 5.57 0.15
CA ALA A 25 -6.82 5.84 -0.14
C ALA A 25 -6.64 6.97 -1.15
N ARG A 26 -7.51 7.04 -2.16
CA ARG A 26 -7.51 8.14 -3.13
C ARG A 26 -7.91 9.45 -2.47
N ALA A 27 -9.02 9.48 -1.73
CA ALA A 27 -9.47 10.69 -1.04
C ALA A 27 -8.42 11.21 -0.05
N LEU A 28 -7.80 10.31 0.72
CA LEU A 28 -6.74 10.68 1.65
C LEU A 28 -5.49 11.21 0.93
N SER A 29 -5.10 10.63 -0.20
CA SER A 29 -3.99 11.13 -1.02
C SER A 29 -4.27 12.53 -1.56
N GLU A 30 -5.49 12.79 -2.03
CA GLU A 30 -5.93 14.11 -2.51
C GLU A 30 -5.94 15.16 -1.38
N GLU A 31 -6.38 14.78 -0.18
CA GLU A 31 -6.45 15.68 0.99
C GLU A 31 -5.06 16.00 1.58
N THR A 32 -4.17 15.01 1.64
CA THR A 32 -2.88 15.13 2.33
C THR A 32 -1.70 15.42 1.41
N GLY A 33 -1.86 15.23 0.10
CA GLY A 33 -0.76 15.22 -0.87
C GLY A 33 0.18 14.02 -0.74
N TRP A 34 -0.16 13.00 0.05
CA TRP A 34 0.68 11.83 0.25
C TRP A 34 0.68 10.94 -0.99
N ILE A 35 1.79 10.24 -1.22
CA ILE A 35 1.99 9.42 -2.42
C ILE A 35 1.23 8.10 -2.25
N ARG A 36 0.31 7.80 -3.18
CA ARG A 36 -0.36 6.50 -3.24
C ARG A 36 0.42 5.51 -4.10
N ILE A 37 0.84 4.39 -3.53
CA ILE A 37 1.45 3.26 -4.24
C ILE A 37 0.38 2.21 -4.53
N ASP A 38 0.07 2.02 -5.80
CA ASP A 38 -1.03 1.18 -6.29
C ASP A 38 -0.48 -0.06 -7.01
N LEU A 39 -0.69 -1.23 -6.40
CA LEU A 39 -0.21 -2.51 -6.92
C LEU A 39 -0.93 -2.93 -8.22
N ASN A 40 -2.21 -2.54 -8.39
CA ASN A 40 -2.94 -2.80 -9.63
C ASN A 40 -2.35 -1.96 -10.77
N LYS A 41 -2.04 -0.68 -10.51
CA LYS A 41 -1.37 0.18 -11.49
C LYS A 41 -0.01 -0.39 -11.90
N ILE A 42 0.77 -0.89 -10.93
CA ILE A 42 2.04 -1.58 -11.20
C ILE A 42 1.82 -2.80 -12.09
N ASN A 43 0.85 -3.67 -11.78
CA ASN A 43 0.52 -4.84 -12.58
C ASN A 43 0.12 -4.47 -14.02
N THR A 44 -0.78 -3.48 -14.18
CA THR A 44 -1.20 -2.97 -15.49
C THR A 44 -0.02 -2.45 -16.30
N SER A 45 0.87 -1.65 -15.70
CA SER A 45 2.07 -1.15 -16.39
C SER A 45 3.05 -2.27 -16.77
N ARG A 46 3.05 -3.39 -16.03
CA ARG A 46 3.87 -4.58 -16.31
C ARG A 46 3.23 -5.54 -17.32
N GLY A 47 1.99 -5.29 -17.75
CA GLY A 47 1.30 -6.17 -18.69
C GLY A 47 0.70 -7.43 -18.07
N VAL A 48 0.63 -7.54 -16.73
CA VAL A 48 0.20 -8.76 -16.04
C VAL A 48 -1.18 -8.57 -15.38
N GLY A 49 -1.96 -9.65 -15.33
CA GLY A 49 -3.31 -9.61 -14.76
C GLY A 49 -4.33 -8.84 -15.60
N ILE A 50 -3.99 -8.54 -16.85
CA ILE A 50 -4.87 -7.88 -17.82
C ILE A 50 -5.98 -8.86 -18.23
N ASP A 51 -7.19 -8.35 -18.45
CA ASP A 51 -8.37 -9.10 -18.88
C ASP A 51 -8.70 -10.32 -18.00
N GLY A 52 -8.39 -10.24 -16.70
CA GLY A 52 -8.64 -11.31 -15.74
C GLY A 52 -7.61 -12.45 -15.78
N GLY A 53 -6.50 -12.27 -16.51
CA GLY A 53 -5.39 -13.22 -16.53
C GLY A 53 -4.85 -13.51 -15.12
N ALA A 54 -4.53 -14.77 -14.86
CA ALA A 54 -3.90 -15.14 -13.60
C ALA A 54 -2.48 -14.56 -13.52
N ILE A 55 -2.14 -13.93 -12.40
CA ILE A 55 -0.77 -13.50 -12.09
C ILE A 55 -0.10 -14.63 -11.30
N THR A 56 1.02 -15.13 -11.79
CA THR A 56 1.79 -16.18 -11.13
C THR A 56 2.41 -15.65 -9.83
N LEU A 57 2.82 -16.56 -8.93
CA LEU A 57 3.51 -16.16 -7.69
C LEU A 57 4.80 -15.38 -7.95
N GLU A 58 5.57 -15.75 -8.97
CA GLU A 58 6.78 -15.04 -9.37
C GLU A 58 6.47 -13.63 -9.86
N GLU A 59 5.42 -13.49 -10.67
CA GLU A 59 4.99 -12.18 -11.16
C GLU A 59 4.43 -11.30 -10.03
N TRP A 60 3.75 -11.88 -9.06
CA TRP A 60 3.37 -11.17 -7.83
C TRP A 60 4.60 -10.69 -7.05
N ALA A 61 5.62 -11.54 -6.88
CA ALA A 61 6.84 -11.16 -6.17
C ALA A 61 7.51 -9.93 -6.83
N ARG A 62 7.64 -9.94 -8.16
CA ARG A 62 8.18 -8.81 -8.92
C ARG A 62 7.35 -7.52 -8.75
N SER A 63 6.01 -7.62 -8.68
CA SER A 63 5.16 -6.45 -8.41
C SER A 63 5.34 -5.90 -7.00
N TYR A 64 5.54 -6.78 -6.01
CA TYR A 64 5.86 -6.35 -4.66
C TYR A 64 7.23 -5.70 -4.57
N ASP A 65 8.24 -6.24 -5.25
CA ASP A 65 9.58 -5.63 -5.28
C ASP A 65 9.53 -4.22 -5.89
N GLU A 66 8.79 -4.03 -6.98
CA GLU A 66 8.58 -2.71 -7.58
C GLU A 66 7.82 -1.77 -6.64
N SER A 67 6.77 -2.26 -5.97
CA SER A 67 6.04 -1.50 -4.95
C SER A 67 6.98 -1.04 -3.83
N TRP A 68 7.85 -1.92 -3.33
CA TRP A 68 8.85 -1.59 -2.32
C TRP A 68 9.88 -0.58 -2.82
N ARG A 69 10.34 -0.71 -4.07
CA ARG A 69 11.26 0.24 -4.69
C ARG A 69 10.65 1.64 -4.77
N GLN A 70 9.40 1.76 -5.21
CA GLN A 70 8.69 3.05 -5.26
C GLN A 70 8.50 3.63 -3.86
N MET A 71 8.16 2.79 -2.88
CA MET A 71 8.04 3.23 -1.48
C MET A 71 9.37 3.76 -0.93
N ALA A 72 10.47 3.04 -1.15
CA ALA A 72 11.79 3.46 -0.69
C ALA A 72 12.22 4.79 -1.33
N ALA A 73 11.96 4.97 -2.63
CA ALA A 73 12.25 6.22 -3.33
C ALA A 73 11.45 7.40 -2.73
N ALA A 74 10.15 7.24 -2.50
CA ALA A 74 9.31 8.27 -1.89
C ALA A 74 9.73 8.61 -0.45
N LEU A 75 10.03 7.61 0.38
CA LEU A 75 10.51 7.86 1.75
C LEU A 75 11.87 8.59 1.76
N SER A 76 12.74 8.32 0.79
CA SER A 76 14.05 8.97 0.70
C SER A 76 13.96 10.48 0.44
N THR A 77 12.84 10.96 -0.10
CA THR A 77 12.58 12.39 -0.31
C THR A 77 11.81 13.03 0.85
N GLY A 78 11.52 12.26 1.91
CA GLY A 78 10.72 12.71 3.05
C GLY A 78 9.21 12.59 2.87
N ALA A 79 8.73 12.07 1.72
CA ALA A 79 7.29 11.97 1.46
C ALA A 79 6.62 10.86 2.29
N SER A 80 5.38 11.12 2.72
CA SER A 80 4.51 10.11 3.30
C SER A 80 3.77 9.32 2.22
N ILE A 81 3.41 8.07 2.55
CA ILE A 81 2.92 7.08 1.61
C ILE A 81 1.62 6.44 2.09
N ILE A 82 0.74 6.16 1.14
CA ILE A 82 -0.46 5.35 1.28
C ILE A 82 -0.31 4.11 0.38
N SER A 83 -0.52 2.92 0.93
CA SER A 83 -0.51 1.65 0.20
C SER A 83 -1.72 0.80 0.56
N GLU A 84 -2.16 -0.06 -0.36
CA GLU A 84 -3.33 -0.92 -0.19
C GLU A 84 -2.93 -2.38 -0.35
N ARG A 85 -3.42 -3.25 0.53
CA ARG A 85 -3.17 -4.69 0.49
C ARG A 85 -4.45 -5.50 0.70
N SER A 86 -4.53 -6.62 -0.01
CA SER A 86 -5.59 -7.63 0.18
C SER A 86 -5.21 -8.57 1.31
N SER A 87 -6.19 -9.05 2.10
CA SER A 87 -5.97 -10.01 3.20
C SER A 87 -5.28 -11.31 2.75
N ALA A 88 -5.41 -11.70 1.48
CA ALA A 88 -4.76 -12.88 0.91
C ALA A 88 -3.24 -12.72 0.70
N SER A 89 -2.70 -11.49 0.76
CA SER A 89 -1.28 -11.21 0.55
C SER A 89 -0.39 -11.47 1.78
N ASN A 90 -0.96 -11.94 2.89
CA ASN A 90 -0.32 -11.94 4.20
C ASN A 90 0.66 -13.10 4.47
N ARG A 91 1.00 -13.94 3.48
CA ARG A 91 1.82 -15.15 3.74
C ARG A 91 3.31 -15.06 3.40
N SER A 92 3.78 -13.99 2.76
CA SER A 92 5.22 -13.80 2.56
C SER A 92 5.53 -12.37 2.12
N VAL A 93 6.60 -11.80 2.67
CA VAL A 93 7.27 -10.57 2.19
C VAL A 93 6.65 -9.23 2.65
N VAL A 94 6.75 -8.97 3.96
CA VAL A 94 7.03 -7.61 4.43
C VAL A 94 8.45 -7.64 4.99
N PRO A 95 9.44 -6.97 4.36
CA PRO A 95 10.76 -6.82 4.97
C PRO A 95 10.59 -6.21 6.35
N ARG A 96 11.29 -6.76 7.37
CA ARG A 96 11.26 -6.24 8.75
C ARG A 96 11.34 -4.72 8.73
N ALA A 97 10.43 -4.09 9.48
CA ALA A 97 10.34 -2.64 9.62
C ALA A 97 11.75 -2.06 9.85
N ARG A 98 12.18 -1.15 8.97
CA ARG A 98 13.41 -0.38 9.18
C ARG A 98 13.18 0.61 10.33
N PRO A 99 14.22 0.97 11.11
CA PRO A 99 14.10 2.00 12.14
C PRO A 99 13.57 3.30 11.53
N GLY A 100 12.52 3.87 12.13
CA GLY A 100 11.89 5.13 11.67
C GLY A 100 10.55 4.97 10.94
N LEU A 101 10.12 3.74 10.62
CA LEU A 101 8.81 3.48 10.01
C LEU A 101 7.73 3.29 11.09
N THR A 102 6.85 4.28 11.29
CA THR A 102 5.67 4.09 12.13
C THR A 102 4.63 3.30 11.35
N ARG A 103 4.34 2.07 11.78
CA ARG A 103 3.24 1.26 11.27
C ARG A 103 1.95 1.66 12.00
N ILE A 104 0.95 2.11 11.26
CA ILE A 104 -0.41 2.33 11.78
C ILE A 104 -1.32 1.32 11.07
N ASP A 105 -1.77 0.29 11.79
CA ASP A 105 -2.74 -0.67 11.31
C ASP A 105 -4.15 -0.15 11.58
N LEU A 106 -4.84 0.36 10.55
CA LEU A 106 -6.25 0.70 10.64
C LEU A 106 -7.08 -0.53 10.26
N ALA A 107 -7.53 -1.29 11.25
CA ALA A 107 -8.48 -2.37 11.05
C ALA A 107 -9.86 -1.76 10.72
N GLY A 108 -10.34 -1.99 9.49
CA GLY A 108 -11.74 -1.70 9.15
C GLY A 108 -12.66 -2.60 9.98
N ALA A 109 -13.33 -2.01 10.97
CA ALA A 109 -14.33 -2.72 11.77
C ALA A 109 -15.52 -3.11 10.89
N SER A 110 -15.59 -4.39 10.50
CA SER A 110 -16.82 -4.96 9.94
C SER A 110 -17.74 -5.31 11.10
N GLY A 111 -18.77 -4.49 11.33
CA GLY A 111 -19.86 -4.79 12.23
C GLY A 111 -20.54 -6.11 11.83
N LYS A 112 -20.77 -6.98 12.80
CA LYS A 112 -21.54 -8.21 12.63
C LYS A 112 -23.01 -7.83 12.38
N VAL A 113 -23.54 -8.16 11.19
CA VAL A 113 -24.99 -8.34 11.04
C VAL A 113 -25.31 -9.71 11.64
N LYS A 114 -25.96 -9.71 12.80
CA LYS A 114 -26.57 -10.92 13.35
C LYS A 114 -27.87 -11.18 12.57
N SER A 115 -27.98 -12.38 12.01
CA SER A 115 -29.23 -12.99 11.58
C SER A 115 -30.16 -13.23 12.77
#